data_AF-U7QZ73-F1
#
_entry.id   AF-U7QZ73-F1
#
_cell.length_a   1.000
_cell.length_b   1.000
_cell.length_c   1.000
_cell.angle_alpha   90.00
_cell.angle_beta   90.00
_cell.angle_gamma   90.00
#
_symmetry.space_group_name_H-M   'P 1'
#
loop_
_entity.id
_entity.type
_entity.pdbx_description
1 polymer ?
#
loop_
_entity_poly.entity_id
_entity_poly.type
_entity_poly.pdbx_seq_one_letter_code
_entity_poly.pdbx_strand_id
1 'polypeptide(L)'
;MFPGFFQHKPIERLIGPGIDAEHLNDDVLGRILDALYEAGVSEIYQVLAEHVIDKLGIKSDSVHLDITRFHVDGEYKSPLEDDTQRIELVRGYSRDHRPELNQIILELICENQAGIPVYMQAISGNTNDARAFAEFTKQHIRCLKAAQNSRYFVADAALYSEDTISSLHQQKQLFITRVPLTVKEAKQQLLSVDLSQLQPVTDGLCGMLGKLLLWGCGAAVVIAQQ
;
A
#
# COMPACT_ATOMS: atom_id res chain seq x y z
N MET A 1 1.68 20.96 20.26
CA MET A 1 0.28 20.65 20.67
C MET A 1 -0.07 21.55 21.86
N PHE A 2 -1.29 22.06 21.98
CA PHE A 2 -1.63 23.05 23.02
C PHE A 2 -2.47 22.42 24.15
N PRO A 3 -1.96 22.34 25.40
CA PRO A 3 -2.69 21.78 26.55
C PRO A 3 -4.10 22.36 26.75
N GLY A 4 -4.29 23.64 26.42
CA GLY A 4 -5.59 24.32 26.50
C GLY A 4 -6.71 23.62 25.71
N PHE A 5 -6.41 22.94 24.61
CA PHE A 5 -7.39 22.18 23.85
C PHE A 5 -7.98 21.00 24.65
N PHE A 6 -7.20 20.41 25.54
CA PHE A 6 -7.55 19.20 26.28
C PHE A 6 -8.17 19.45 27.65
N GLN A 7 -8.13 20.69 28.17
CA GLN A 7 -8.63 21.04 29.51
C GLN A 7 -10.09 20.67 29.76
N HIS A 8 -10.91 20.66 28.71
CA HIS A 8 -12.34 20.33 28.79
C HIS A 8 -12.68 18.98 28.16
N LYS A 9 -11.68 18.14 27.90
CA LYS A 9 -11.86 16.79 27.35
C LYS A 9 -11.72 15.77 28.49
N PRO A 10 -12.45 14.65 28.46
CA PRO A 10 -12.35 13.61 29.48
C PRO A 10 -11.09 12.75 29.26
N ILE A 11 -9.90 13.35 29.42
CA ILE A 11 -8.60 12.73 29.07
C ILE A 11 -8.34 11.45 29.85
N GLU A 12 -8.64 11.42 31.14
CA GLU A 12 -8.45 10.21 31.96
C GLU A 12 -9.21 8.99 31.43
N ARG A 13 -10.37 9.23 30.79
CA ARG A 13 -11.18 8.18 30.18
C ARG A 13 -10.75 7.84 28.76
N LEU A 14 -10.28 8.83 28.00
CA LEU A 14 -9.94 8.67 26.58
C LEU A 14 -8.53 8.14 26.36
N ILE A 15 -7.58 8.56 27.20
CA ILE A 15 -6.15 8.26 27.06
C ILE A 15 -5.72 7.29 28.16
N GLY A 16 -5.95 7.65 29.42
CA GLY A 16 -5.67 6.76 30.53
C GLY A 16 -5.69 7.46 31.90
N PRO A 17 -5.92 6.72 32.99
CA PRO A 17 -5.97 7.28 34.35
C PRO A 17 -4.70 8.03 34.73
N GLY A 18 -4.83 9.20 35.37
CA GLY A 18 -3.69 10.02 35.80
C GLY A 18 -3.02 10.84 34.69
N ILE A 19 -3.61 10.89 33.49
CA ILE A 19 -3.18 11.77 32.41
C ILE A 19 -4.02 13.06 32.43
N ASP A 20 -3.37 14.16 32.78
CA ASP A 20 -3.94 15.50 32.73
C ASP A 20 -3.61 16.24 31.43
N ALA A 21 -4.38 17.28 31.13
CA ALA A 21 -4.22 18.09 29.92
C ALA A 21 -2.81 18.70 29.79
N GLU A 22 -2.16 19.03 30.90
CA GLU A 22 -0.80 19.59 30.94
C GLU A 22 0.29 18.61 30.47
N HIS A 23 0.02 17.31 30.57
CA HIS A 23 0.91 16.26 30.03
C HIS A 23 0.85 16.19 28.49
N LEU A 24 -0.18 16.74 27.85
CA LEU A 24 -0.37 16.70 26.39
C LEU A 24 0.17 17.99 25.74
N ASN A 25 1.50 18.14 25.79
CA ASN A 25 2.24 19.27 25.25
C ASN A 25 3.11 18.89 24.04
N ASP A 26 3.75 19.89 23.44
CA ASP A 26 4.65 19.74 22.30
C ASP A 26 5.91 18.92 22.62
N ASP A 27 6.50 19.06 23.81
CA ASP A 27 7.67 18.26 24.20
C ASP A 27 7.34 16.76 24.25
N VAL A 28 6.20 16.40 24.82
CA VAL A 28 5.73 15.00 24.86
C VAL A 28 5.43 14.50 23.45
N LEU A 29 4.80 15.32 22.61
CA LEU A 29 4.56 14.96 21.21
C LEU A 29 5.88 14.70 20.46
N GLY A 30 6.87 15.59 20.61
CA GLY A 30 8.18 15.43 19.98
C GLY A 30 8.85 14.12 20.38
N ARG A 31 8.92 13.83 21.69
CA ARG A 31 9.48 12.56 22.19
C ARG A 31 8.72 11.33 21.69
N ILE A 32 7.41 11.41 21.54
CA ILE A 32 6.61 10.32 20.97
C ILE A 32 6.97 10.12 19.49
N LEU A 33 7.11 11.20 18.71
CA LEU A 33 7.49 11.09 17.30
C LEU A 33 8.89 10.49 17.14
N ASP A 34 9.86 10.88 17.99
CA ASP A 34 11.19 10.28 18.01
C ASP A 34 11.12 8.78 18.36
N ALA A 35 10.34 8.42 19.39
CA ALA A 35 10.17 7.03 19.78
C ALA A 35 9.49 6.19 18.68
N LEU A 36 8.51 6.75 17.95
CA LEU A 36 7.87 6.10 16.81
C LEU A 36 8.84 5.92 15.64
N TYR A 37 9.70 6.90 15.38
CA TYR A 37 10.73 6.81 14.36
C TYR A 37 11.73 5.69 14.67
N GLU A 38 12.28 5.67 15.89
CA GLU A 38 13.24 4.64 16.33
C GLU A 38 12.63 3.24 16.34
N ALA A 39 11.35 3.12 16.68
CA ALA A 39 10.66 1.83 16.73
C ALA A 39 10.21 1.30 15.36
N GLY A 40 10.13 2.15 14.33
CA GLY A 40 9.60 1.80 13.03
C GLY A 40 8.07 1.96 12.96
N VAL A 41 7.62 2.98 12.24
CA VAL A 41 6.18 3.32 12.13
C VAL A 41 5.40 2.21 11.42
N SER A 42 5.97 1.61 10.37
CA SER A 42 5.33 0.55 9.60
C SER A 42 5.09 -0.71 10.44
N GLU A 43 6.07 -1.08 11.25
CA GLU A 43 6.04 -2.23 12.15
C GLU A 43 5.01 -2.04 13.24
N ILE A 44 4.99 -0.85 13.87
CA ILE A 44 3.97 -0.50 14.87
C ILE A 44 2.58 -0.56 14.25
N TYR A 45 2.41 0.03 13.07
CA TYR A 45 1.12 0.03 12.38
C TYR A 45 0.64 -1.39 12.12
N GLN A 46 1.53 -2.25 11.62
CA GLN A 46 1.19 -3.63 11.32
C GLN A 46 0.74 -4.40 12.58
N VAL A 47 1.45 -4.28 13.70
CA VAL A 47 1.08 -4.96 14.95
C VAL A 47 -0.30 -4.50 15.44
N LEU A 48 -0.58 -3.19 15.36
CA LEU A 48 -1.88 -2.65 15.73
C LEU A 48 -2.99 -3.15 14.79
N ALA A 49 -2.74 -3.16 13.49
CA ALA A 49 -3.71 -3.61 12.51
C ALA A 49 -4.03 -5.11 12.66
N GLU A 50 -3.03 -5.96 12.89
CA GLU A 50 -3.22 -7.39 13.19
C GLU A 50 -4.13 -7.58 14.41
N HIS A 51 -3.92 -6.82 15.49
CA HIS A 51 -4.78 -6.86 16.67
C HIS A 51 -6.22 -6.45 16.36
N VAL A 52 -6.42 -5.44 15.50
CA VAL A 52 -7.76 -5.00 15.07
C VAL A 52 -8.45 -6.09 14.24
N ILE A 53 -7.76 -6.69 13.27
CA ILE A 53 -8.29 -7.78 12.44
C ILE A 53 -8.71 -8.97 13.30
N ASP A 54 -7.86 -9.39 14.23
CA ASP A 54 -8.14 -10.50 15.14
C ASP A 54 -9.35 -10.20 16.04
N LYS A 55 -9.41 -8.98 16.60
CA LYS A 55 -10.50 -8.56 17.48
C LYS A 55 -11.85 -8.48 16.76
N LEU A 56 -11.83 -8.11 15.48
CA LEU A 56 -13.02 -8.06 14.63
C LEU A 56 -13.36 -9.42 14.02
N GLY A 57 -12.47 -10.41 14.11
CA GLY A 57 -12.67 -11.75 13.54
C GLY A 57 -12.69 -11.75 12.01
N ILE A 58 -12.04 -10.79 11.37
CA ILE A 58 -12.02 -10.63 9.91
C ILE A 58 -11.11 -11.71 9.30
N LYS A 59 -11.62 -12.40 8.28
CA LYS A 59 -10.88 -13.44 7.54
C LYS A 59 -10.84 -13.07 6.08
N SER A 60 -9.74 -12.44 5.66
CA SER A 60 -9.56 -12.00 4.28
C SER A 60 -8.96 -13.10 3.42
N ASP A 61 -9.55 -13.34 2.25
CA ASP A 61 -8.97 -14.21 1.22
C ASP A 61 -8.12 -13.42 0.22
N SER A 62 -8.25 -12.09 0.19
CA SER A 62 -7.43 -11.23 -0.64
C SER A 62 -7.02 -9.96 0.08
N VAL A 63 -5.94 -9.36 -0.38
CA VAL A 63 -5.48 -8.03 0.04
C VAL A 63 -5.24 -7.15 -1.16
N HIS A 64 -5.56 -5.87 -1.01
CA HIS A 64 -5.47 -4.88 -2.07
C HIS A 64 -4.29 -3.97 -1.77
N LEU A 65 -3.35 -3.89 -2.71
CA LEU A 65 -2.18 -3.04 -2.60
C LEU A 65 -2.42 -1.79 -3.46
N ASP A 66 -2.25 -0.63 -2.84
CA ASP A 66 -2.37 0.65 -3.53
C ASP A 66 -1.26 1.61 -3.09
N ILE A 67 -0.79 2.42 -4.04
CA ILE A 67 0.27 3.40 -3.83
C ILE A 67 -0.31 4.78 -4.12
N THR A 68 -0.47 5.58 -3.07
CA THR A 68 -0.99 6.94 -3.16
C THR A 68 0.13 7.96 -3.00
N ARG A 69 0.10 9.00 -3.86
CA ARG A 69 1.02 10.15 -3.79
C ARG A 69 0.32 11.33 -3.14
N PHE A 70 1.04 12.01 -2.24
CA PHE A 70 0.60 13.27 -1.66
C PHE A 70 1.56 14.38 -2.07
N HIS A 71 1.01 15.48 -2.61
CA HIS A 71 1.77 16.70 -2.81
C HIS A 71 1.84 17.50 -1.52
N VAL A 72 3.01 18.09 -1.27
CA VAL A 72 3.27 18.93 -0.11
C VAL A 72 3.91 20.24 -0.51
N ASP A 73 3.47 21.32 0.13
CA ASP A 73 4.00 22.66 -0.03
C ASP A 73 4.99 22.96 1.10
N GLY A 74 6.12 23.59 0.80
CA GLY A 74 7.13 23.97 1.79
C GLY A 74 8.57 23.74 1.35
N GLU A 75 9.50 24.20 2.18
CA GLU A 75 10.94 23.98 1.99
C GLU A 75 11.39 22.75 2.79
N TYR A 76 11.71 21.67 2.07
CA TYR A 76 12.10 20.37 2.65
C TYR A 76 13.55 19.99 2.36
N LYS A 77 14.42 20.98 2.11
CA LYS A 77 15.83 20.73 1.82
C LYS A 77 16.50 20.13 3.06
N SER A 78 17.00 18.91 2.92
CA SER A 78 17.86 18.30 3.94
C SER A 78 19.21 19.05 3.98
N PRO A 79 19.78 19.30 5.17
CA PRO A 79 21.20 19.56 5.29
C PRO A 79 22.00 18.43 4.62
N LEU A 80 23.14 18.76 4.01
CA LEU A 80 23.98 17.83 3.25
C LEU A 80 24.63 16.73 4.11
N GLU A 81 24.52 16.81 5.44
CA GLU A 81 25.19 15.96 6.43
C GLU A 81 24.19 15.34 7.42
N ASP A 82 23.02 14.93 6.93
CA ASP A 82 22.04 14.19 7.72
C ASP A 82 22.08 12.70 7.31
N ASP A 83 22.67 11.86 8.16
CA ASP A 83 22.78 10.40 7.95
C ASP A 83 21.54 9.64 8.48
N THR A 84 20.46 10.37 8.81
CA THR A 84 19.19 9.72 9.12
C THR A 84 18.61 9.11 7.85
N GLN A 85 18.28 7.81 7.90
CA GLN A 85 17.59 7.09 6.81
C GLN A 85 16.11 7.49 6.69
N ARG A 86 15.83 8.79 6.79
CA ARG A 86 14.48 9.34 6.73
C ARG A 86 13.97 9.35 5.29
N ILE A 87 12.64 9.33 5.17
CA ILE A 87 11.98 9.57 3.90
C ILE A 87 12.25 11.01 3.42
N GLU A 88 12.39 11.16 2.10
CA GLU A 88 12.66 12.45 1.48
C GLU A 88 11.38 13.01 0.84
N LEU A 89 11.03 14.23 1.26
CA LEU A 89 9.94 15.01 0.66
C LEU A 89 10.49 15.75 -0.55
N VAL A 90 10.55 15.04 -1.68
CA VAL A 90 11.21 15.50 -2.90
C VAL A 90 10.29 15.41 -4.10
N ARG A 91 10.65 16.16 -5.15
CA ARG A 91 9.93 16.13 -6.43
C ARG A 91 10.04 14.74 -7.06
N GLY A 92 8.92 14.28 -7.60
CA GLY A 92 8.80 13.00 -8.30
C GLY A 92 7.90 13.12 -9.52
N TYR A 93 7.68 11.98 -10.18
CA TYR A 93 6.74 11.91 -11.29
C TYR A 93 5.32 12.25 -10.82
N SER A 94 4.70 13.26 -11.43
CA SER A 94 3.37 13.76 -11.06
C SER A 94 2.34 13.44 -12.14
N ARG A 95 1.38 12.58 -11.81
CA ARG A 95 0.23 12.28 -12.69
C ARG A 95 -0.74 13.45 -12.79
N ASP A 96 -0.83 14.26 -11.73
CA ASP A 96 -1.72 15.44 -11.65
C ASP A 96 -1.13 16.70 -12.27
N HIS A 97 -0.07 16.55 -13.09
CA HIS A 97 0.61 17.65 -13.78
C HIS A 97 1.18 18.73 -12.83
N ARG A 98 1.63 18.31 -11.64
CA ARG A 98 2.31 19.15 -10.63
C ARG A 98 3.75 18.71 -10.35
N PRO A 99 4.68 18.75 -11.34
CA PRO A 99 6.06 18.31 -11.15
C PRO A 99 6.90 19.25 -10.28
N GLU A 100 6.42 20.46 -10.04
CA GLU A 100 7.08 21.49 -9.21
C GLU A 100 6.97 21.21 -7.71
N LEU A 101 5.94 20.47 -7.30
CA LEU A 101 5.64 20.19 -5.89
C LEU A 101 6.46 19.01 -5.38
N ASN A 102 6.90 19.13 -4.12
CA ASN A 102 7.48 18.01 -3.39
C ASN A 102 6.39 16.98 -3.10
N GLN A 103 6.80 15.72 -2.97
CA GLN A 103 5.88 14.61 -2.83
C GLN A 103 6.36 13.67 -1.73
N ILE A 104 5.41 12.95 -1.16
CA ILE A 104 5.61 11.77 -0.33
C ILE A 104 4.68 10.69 -0.86
N ILE A 105 5.10 9.43 -0.77
CA ILE A 105 4.31 8.30 -1.22
C ILE A 105 3.91 7.48 -0.01
N LEU A 106 2.65 7.03 0.00
CA LEU A 106 2.12 6.08 0.97
C LEU A 106 1.74 4.80 0.25
N GLU A 107 2.36 3.71 0.66
CA GLU A 107 1.99 2.36 0.26
C GLU A 107 1.05 1.78 1.33
N LEU A 108 -0.11 1.30 0.90
CA LEU A 108 -1.11 0.69 1.76
C LEU A 108 -1.46 -0.70 1.27
N ILE A 109 -1.72 -1.58 2.23
CA ILE A 109 -2.35 -2.87 1.97
C ILE A 109 -3.62 -2.93 2.78
N CYS A 110 -4.74 -3.16 2.12
CA CYS A 110 -6.03 -3.27 2.77
C CYS A 110 -6.56 -4.70 2.66
N GLU A 111 -7.14 -5.22 3.73
CA GLU A 111 -7.98 -6.41 3.62
C GLU A 111 -9.26 -6.11 2.82
N ASN A 112 -9.82 -7.12 2.16
CA ASN A 112 -10.82 -6.91 1.12
C ASN A 112 -12.29 -6.92 1.60
N GLN A 113 -12.55 -7.33 2.85
CA GLN A 113 -13.89 -7.45 3.40
C GLN A 113 -14.41 -6.14 4.00
N ALA A 114 -13.60 -5.49 4.84
CA ALA A 114 -13.97 -4.23 5.50
C ALA A 114 -13.12 -3.03 5.03
N GLY A 115 -12.12 -3.25 4.17
CA GLY A 115 -11.26 -2.19 3.65
C GLY A 115 -10.27 -1.62 4.67
N ILE A 116 -9.99 -2.35 5.75
CA ILE A 116 -9.07 -1.93 6.82
C ILE A 116 -7.63 -2.07 6.31
N PRO A 117 -6.80 -1.02 6.41
CA PRO A 117 -5.39 -1.16 6.11
C PRO A 117 -4.71 -2.06 7.15
N VAL A 118 -4.06 -3.12 6.67
CA VAL A 118 -3.30 -4.09 7.45
C VAL A 118 -1.79 -3.83 7.42
N TYR A 119 -1.35 -2.97 6.50
CA TYR A 119 0.02 -2.49 6.39
C TYR A 119 0.03 -1.08 5.84
N MET A 120 1.02 -0.30 6.27
CA MET A 120 1.26 1.06 5.80
C MET A 120 2.76 1.33 5.81
N GLN A 121 3.26 1.92 4.73
CA GLN A 121 4.63 2.42 4.65
C GLN A 121 4.68 3.77 3.94
N ALA A 122 5.39 4.72 4.54
CA ALA A 122 5.75 5.96 3.88
C ALA A 122 7.10 5.79 3.16
N ILE A 123 7.20 6.27 1.92
CA ILE A 123 8.43 6.22 1.10
C ILE A 123 8.69 7.57 0.43
N SER A 124 9.95 7.82 0.06
CA SER A 124 10.39 9.07 -0.56
C SER A 124 9.66 9.39 -1.86
N GLY A 125 9.37 10.68 -2.09
CA GLY A 125 8.50 11.14 -3.20
C GLY A 125 8.99 10.84 -4.61
N ASN A 126 10.28 10.54 -4.79
CA ASN A 126 10.89 10.18 -6.07
C ASN A 126 10.87 8.67 -6.35
N THR A 127 10.26 7.86 -5.48
CA THR A 127 10.18 6.41 -5.67
C THR A 127 9.24 6.04 -6.81
N ASN A 128 9.67 5.08 -7.64
CA ASN A 128 8.87 4.52 -8.74
C ASN A 128 8.00 3.36 -8.23
N ASP A 129 6.73 3.32 -8.64
CA ASP A 129 5.74 2.30 -8.26
C ASP A 129 6.25 0.86 -8.48
N ALA A 130 6.81 0.55 -9.65
CA ALA A 130 7.27 -0.80 -9.96
C ALA A 130 8.42 -1.25 -9.04
N ARG A 131 9.28 -0.30 -8.66
CA ARG A 131 10.37 -0.55 -7.71
C ARG A 131 9.83 -0.73 -6.29
N ALA A 132 8.89 0.13 -5.87
CA ALA A 132 8.22 0.01 -4.57
C ALA A 132 7.59 -1.38 -4.42
N PHE A 133 6.82 -1.83 -5.42
CA PHE A 133 6.25 -3.18 -5.42
C PHE A 133 7.31 -4.30 -5.35
N ALA A 134 8.40 -4.19 -6.09
CA ALA A 134 9.46 -5.19 -6.07
C ALA A 134 10.18 -5.26 -4.71
N GLU A 135 10.43 -4.11 -4.08
CA GLU A 135 11.03 -4.02 -2.74
C GLU A 135 10.05 -4.55 -1.68
N PHE A 136 8.78 -4.13 -1.76
CA PHE A 136 7.70 -4.60 -0.89
C PHE A 136 7.56 -6.13 -0.94
N THR A 137 7.39 -6.72 -2.12
CA THR A 137 7.20 -8.18 -2.24
C THR A 137 8.40 -8.96 -1.69
N LYS A 138 9.62 -8.43 -1.78
CA LYS A 138 10.83 -9.07 -1.24
C LYS A 138 10.89 -8.98 0.30
N GLN A 139 10.50 -7.86 0.87
CA GLN A 139 10.72 -7.56 2.29
C GLN A 139 9.52 -7.90 3.18
N HIS A 140 8.29 -7.65 2.73
CA HIS A 140 7.14 -7.51 3.63
C HIS A 140 6.11 -8.64 3.58
N ILE A 141 6.06 -9.45 2.51
CA ILE A 141 5.16 -10.63 2.45
C ILE A 141 5.45 -11.60 3.60
N ARG A 142 6.73 -11.70 4.01
CA ARG A 142 7.13 -12.54 5.16
C ARG A 142 6.71 -11.97 6.51
N CYS A 143 6.58 -10.65 6.62
CA CYS A 143 6.26 -10.00 7.88
C CYS A 143 4.75 -9.98 8.14
N LEU A 144 3.92 -9.91 7.10
CA LEU A 144 2.46 -9.83 7.23
C LEU A 144 1.82 -11.20 7.43
N LYS A 145 1.55 -11.59 8.68
CA LYS A 145 0.79 -12.82 8.99
C LYS A 145 -0.62 -12.79 8.40
N ALA A 146 -1.25 -11.61 8.38
CA ALA A 146 -2.54 -11.39 7.72
C ALA A 146 -2.47 -11.59 6.20
N ALA A 147 -1.34 -11.21 5.56
CA ALA A 147 -1.11 -11.46 4.14
C ALA A 147 -0.70 -12.91 3.85
N GLN A 148 0.01 -13.58 4.75
CA GLN A 148 0.38 -15.01 4.61
C GLN A 148 -0.83 -15.94 4.56
N ASN A 149 -1.91 -15.58 5.25
CA ASN A 149 -3.17 -16.31 5.16
C ASN A 149 -4.06 -15.82 4.01
N SER A 150 -3.76 -14.65 3.43
CA SER A 150 -4.51 -14.10 2.31
C SER A 150 -4.06 -14.78 1.01
N ARG A 151 -5.01 -15.40 0.34
CA ARG A 151 -4.77 -16.20 -0.84
C ARG A 151 -4.37 -15.36 -2.05
N TYR A 152 -4.87 -14.13 -2.21
CA TYR A 152 -4.65 -13.31 -3.40
C TYR A 152 -4.16 -11.89 -3.10
N PHE A 153 -3.13 -11.45 -3.83
CA PHE A 153 -2.69 -10.05 -3.87
C PHE A 153 -3.34 -9.36 -5.06
N VAL A 154 -4.07 -8.28 -4.84
CA VAL A 154 -4.75 -7.52 -5.88
C VAL A 154 -4.10 -6.16 -6.00
N ALA A 155 -3.62 -5.79 -7.18
CA ALA A 155 -3.04 -4.47 -7.41
C ALA A 155 -3.23 -4.03 -8.86
N ASP A 156 -2.91 -2.76 -9.14
CA ASP A 156 -2.95 -2.21 -10.48
C ASP A 156 -1.85 -2.80 -11.39
N ALA A 157 -1.77 -2.26 -12.61
CA ALA A 157 -0.86 -2.76 -13.64
C ALA A 157 0.64 -2.58 -13.31
N ALA A 158 1.00 -1.76 -12.33
CA ALA A 158 2.39 -1.57 -11.92
C ALA A 158 2.96 -2.79 -11.16
N LEU A 159 2.08 -3.66 -10.62
CA LEU A 159 2.48 -4.97 -10.09
C LEU A 159 3.02 -5.89 -11.20
N TYR A 160 2.60 -5.69 -12.45
CA TYR A 160 3.02 -6.51 -13.59
C TYR A 160 4.45 -6.13 -14.05
N SER A 161 5.45 -6.56 -13.28
CA SER A 161 6.87 -6.49 -13.63
C SER A 161 7.52 -7.87 -13.49
N GLU A 162 8.59 -8.13 -14.24
CA GLU A 162 9.31 -9.41 -14.17
C GLU A 162 9.82 -9.70 -12.75
N ASP A 163 10.40 -8.69 -12.10
CA ASP A 163 10.93 -8.80 -10.72
C ASP A 163 9.83 -9.12 -9.71
N THR A 164 8.70 -8.39 -9.78
CA THR A 164 7.57 -8.57 -8.84
C THR A 164 6.90 -9.93 -9.04
N ILE A 165 6.62 -10.32 -10.29
CA ILE A 165 5.98 -11.61 -10.60
C ILE A 165 6.90 -12.77 -10.21
N SER A 166 8.20 -12.68 -10.49
CA SER A 166 9.18 -13.71 -10.11
C SER A 166 9.27 -13.87 -8.59
N SER A 167 9.26 -12.75 -7.85
CA SER A 167 9.25 -12.74 -6.38
C SER A 167 7.99 -13.42 -5.82
N LEU A 168 6.80 -13.04 -6.32
CA LEU A 168 5.52 -13.65 -5.92
C LEU A 168 5.49 -15.15 -6.23
N HIS A 169 6.00 -15.56 -7.39
CA HIS A 169 6.07 -16.97 -7.78
C HIS A 169 6.96 -17.78 -6.82
N GLN A 170 8.16 -17.28 -6.51
CA GLN A 170 9.09 -17.95 -5.57
C GLN A 170 8.46 -18.12 -4.18
N GLN A 171 7.63 -17.17 -3.79
CA GLN A 171 6.92 -17.17 -2.51
C GLN A 171 5.60 -17.97 -2.54
N LYS A 172 5.21 -18.50 -3.70
CA LYS A 172 3.93 -19.20 -3.94
C LYS A 172 2.70 -18.34 -3.61
N GLN A 173 2.84 -17.01 -3.72
CA GLN A 173 1.75 -16.07 -3.52
C GLN A 173 0.93 -15.95 -4.81
N LEU A 174 -0.39 -16.09 -4.75
CA LEU A 174 -1.24 -15.81 -5.90
C LEU A 174 -1.52 -14.31 -5.99
N PHE A 175 -1.70 -13.82 -7.21
CA PHE A 175 -1.96 -12.41 -7.47
C PHE A 175 -3.00 -12.21 -8.58
N ILE A 176 -3.60 -11.03 -8.59
CA ILE A 176 -4.53 -10.52 -9.59
C ILE A 176 -4.05 -9.12 -9.96
N THR A 177 -3.74 -8.90 -11.22
CA THR A 177 -3.34 -7.60 -11.76
C THR A 177 -3.77 -7.47 -13.20
N ARG A 178 -3.88 -6.23 -13.68
CA ARG A 178 -4.11 -5.94 -15.09
C ARG A 178 -2.79 -6.04 -15.86
N VAL A 179 -2.77 -6.84 -16.93
CA VAL A 179 -1.63 -6.87 -17.85
C VAL A 179 -1.57 -5.54 -18.66
N PRO A 180 -0.45 -4.79 -18.64
CA PRO A 180 -0.31 -3.56 -19.42
C PRO A 180 -0.43 -3.82 -20.93
N LEU A 181 -1.18 -2.99 -21.65
CA LEU A 181 -1.29 -3.06 -23.12
C LEU A 181 -0.03 -2.59 -23.88
N THR A 182 0.99 -2.16 -23.14
CA THR A 182 2.35 -1.98 -23.67
C THR A 182 3.01 -3.32 -24.01
N VAL A 183 2.54 -4.43 -23.42
CA VAL A 183 2.94 -5.79 -23.78
C VAL A 183 2.27 -6.19 -25.10
N LYS A 184 3.09 -6.49 -26.12
CA LYS A 184 2.61 -6.75 -27.49
C LYS A 184 1.68 -7.96 -27.55
N GLU A 185 2.04 -9.02 -26.83
CA GLU A 185 1.29 -10.27 -26.75
C GLU A 185 -0.08 -10.04 -26.12
N ALA A 186 -0.15 -9.24 -25.04
CA ALA A 186 -1.41 -8.89 -24.39
C ALA A 186 -2.32 -8.11 -25.35
N LYS A 187 -1.75 -7.14 -26.09
CA LYS A 187 -2.48 -6.37 -27.11
C LYS A 187 -2.99 -7.27 -28.25
N GLN A 188 -2.17 -8.19 -28.74
CA GLN A 188 -2.56 -9.13 -29.81
C GLN A 188 -3.66 -10.08 -29.34
N GLN A 189 -3.55 -10.62 -28.12
CA GLN A 189 -4.56 -11.49 -27.54
C GLN A 189 -5.90 -10.78 -27.40
N LEU A 190 -5.90 -9.54 -26.89
CA LEU A 190 -7.12 -8.75 -26.76
C LEU A 190 -7.84 -8.55 -28.11
N LEU A 191 -7.08 -8.32 -29.19
CA LEU A 191 -7.64 -8.19 -30.55
C LEU A 191 -8.21 -9.49 -31.10
N SER A 192 -7.79 -10.64 -30.57
CA SER A 192 -8.27 -11.97 -30.98
C SER A 192 -9.40 -12.51 -30.12
N VAL A 193 -9.83 -11.79 -29.08
CA VAL A 193 -10.93 -12.22 -28.21
C VAL A 193 -12.24 -12.20 -28.98
N ASP A 194 -12.89 -13.37 -29.04
CA ASP A 194 -14.27 -13.49 -29.49
C ASP A 194 -15.21 -13.06 -28.35
N LEU A 195 -15.82 -11.88 -28.50
CA LEU A 195 -16.74 -11.30 -27.50
C LEU A 195 -17.93 -12.21 -27.19
N SER A 196 -18.32 -13.09 -28.11
CA SER A 196 -19.44 -14.03 -27.88
C SER A 196 -19.12 -15.10 -26.84
N GLN A 197 -17.83 -15.31 -26.54
CA GLN A 197 -17.38 -16.30 -25.56
C GLN A 197 -17.23 -15.70 -24.15
N LEU A 198 -17.34 -14.36 -24.01
CA LEU A 198 -17.29 -13.70 -22.72
C LEU A 198 -18.55 -13.99 -21.91
N GLN A 199 -18.37 -14.37 -20.65
CA GLN A 199 -19.43 -14.58 -19.69
C GLN A 199 -19.60 -13.34 -18.82
N PRO A 200 -20.83 -12.95 -18.46
CA PRO A 200 -21.06 -11.93 -17.46
C PRO A 200 -20.40 -12.31 -16.12
N VAL A 201 -19.71 -11.35 -15.50
CA VAL A 201 -19.06 -11.54 -14.20
C VAL A 201 -19.82 -10.75 -13.12
N THR A 202 -20.06 -9.47 -13.35
CA THR A 202 -20.76 -8.52 -12.47
C THR A 202 -21.08 -7.23 -13.24
N ASP A 203 -21.86 -6.30 -12.69
CA ASP A 203 -22.19 -4.94 -13.19
C ASP A 203 -21.42 -4.45 -14.44
N GLY A 204 -21.92 -4.79 -15.64
CA GLY A 204 -21.34 -4.33 -16.92
C GLY A 204 -19.99 -4.96 -17.31
N LEU A 205 -19.42 -5.83 -16.47
CA LEU A 205 -18.19 -6.57 -16.70
C LEU A 205 -18.48 -7.97 -17.24
N CYS A 206 -17.83 -8.29 -18.35
CA CYS A 206 -17.81 -9.62 -18.94
C CYS A 206 -16.36 -10.11 -19.03
N GLY A 207 -16.16 -11.42 -18.92
CA GLY A 207 -14.84 -12.03 -18.85
C GLY A 207 -14.88 -13.51 -19.19
N MET A 208 -13.70 -14.09 -19.38
CA MET A 208 -13.55 -15.53 -19.55
C MET A 208 -12.34 -15.98 -18.75
N LEU A 209 -12.48 -17.11 -18.07
CA LEU A 209 -11.34 -17.82 -17.49
C LEU A 209 -10.52 -18.45 -18.62
N GLY A 210 -9.48 -17.72 -19.06
CA GLY A 210 -8.48 -18.22 -20.00
C GLY A 210 -7.16 -18.54 -19.30
N LYS A 211 -6.39 -19.50 -19.83
CA LYS A 211 -4.96 -19.60 -19.53
C LYS A 211 -4.22 -18.48 -20.26
N LEU A 212 -4.10 -17.30 -19.66
CA LEU A 212 -3.13 -16.33 -20.15
C LEU A 212 -1.73 -16.78 -19.70
N LEU A 213 -1.07 -17.57 -20.55
CA LEU A 213 0.35 -17.92 -20.40
C LEU A 213 1.19 -16.70 -20.76
N LEU A 214 1.64 -15.95 -19.76
CA LEU A 214 2.77 -15.03 -19.89
C LEU A 214 3.76 -15.35 -18.77
N TRP A 215 4.71 -16.21 -19.14
CA TRP A 215 5.77 -16.80 -18.31
C TRP A 215 5.27 -17.68 -17.15
N GLY A 216 6.03 -18.74 -16.87
CA GLY A 216 5.59 -19.84 -16.02
C GLY A 216 5.06 -19.37 -14.66
N CYS A 217 3.90 -19.94 -14.30
CA CYS A 217 3.31 -19.97 -12.96
C CYS A 217 2.53 -18.73 -12.48
N GLY A 218 1.26 -18.65 -12.87
CA GLY A 218 0.25 -17.83 -12.19
C GLY A 218 -0.95 -17.58 -13.10
N ALA A 219 -2.18 -17.71 -12.58
CA ALA A 219 -3.38 -17.39 -13.34
C ALA A 219 -3.57 -15.87 -13.38
N ALA A 220 -3.42 -15.24 -14.56
CA ALA A 220 -3.78 -13.85 -14.78
C ALA A 220 -5.25 -13.75 -15.24
N VAL A 221 -6.07 -12.98 -14.54
CA VAL A 221 -7.44 -12.64 -14.98
C VAL A 221 -7.36 -11.37 -15.82
N VAL A 222 -7.60 -11.50 -17.12
CA VAL A 222 -7.80 -10.33 -18.00
C VAL A 222 -9.24 -9.87 -17.84
N ILE A 223 -9.45 -8.81 -17.06
CA ILE A 223 -10.72 -8.08 -17.07
C ILE A 223 -10.59 -6.98 -18.13
N ALA A 224 -11.24 -7.17 -19.27
CA ALA A 224 -11.42 -6.10 -20.25
C ALA A 224 -12.62 -5.25 -19.80
N GLN A 225 -12.40 -3.98 -19.50
CA GLN A 225 -13.50 -3.01 -19.36
C GLN A 225 -13.89 -2.49 -20.74
N GLN A 226 -15.20 -2.38 -20.99
CA GLN A 226 -15.77 -1.74 -22.18
C GLN A 226 -15.45 -0.25 -22.21
#